data_AF-A0AAD8FLL7-F1
#
_entry.id   AF-A0AAD8FLL7-F1
#
_cell.length_a   1.000
_cell.length_b   1.000
_cell.length_c   1.000
_cell.angle_alpha   90.00
_cell.angle_beta   90.00
_cell.angle_gamma   90.00
#
_symmetry.space_group_name_H-M   'P 1'
#
loop_
_entity.id
_entity.type
_entity.pdbx_description
1 polymer ?
#
loop_
_entity_poly.entity_id
_entity_poly.type
_entity_poly.pdbx_seq_one_letter_code
_entity_poly.pdbx_strand_id
1 'polypeptide(L)' 'FTYEAAPVFTLMEEVILTRMKHFIGWKDGEAIFAPGGAISNLYGVLSARHYAMPEVKTEGIGHGANPVIFTSEQ' A
#
# COMPACT_ATOMS: atom_id res chain seq x y z
N PHE A 1 -11.60 2.69 -11.69
CA PHE A 1 -12.39 2.74 -10.45
C PHE A 1 -12.52 4.20 -10.07
N THR A 2 -13.72 4.75 -10.11
CA THR A 2 -13.99 6.15 -9.79
C THR A 2 -15.29 6.23 -9.00
N TYR A 3 -15.45 7.32 -8.25
CA TYR A 3 -16.70 7.58 -7.55
C TYR A 3 -17.91 7.59 -8.51
N GLU A 4 -17.74 8.16 -9.70
CA GLU A 4 -18.82 8.23 -10.72
C GLU A 4 -19.31 6.84 -11.16
N ALA A 5 -18.40 5.88 -11.32
CA ALA A 5 -18.75 4.53 -11.76
C ALA A 5 -19.28 3.63 -10.63
N ALA A 6 -18.87 3.89 -9.37
CA ALA A 6 -19.18 3.03 -8.22
C ALA A 6 -19.30 3.85 -6.91
N PRO A 7 -20.29 4.75 -6.79
CA PRO A 7 -20.34 5.72 -5.69
C PRO A 7 -20.54 5.05 -4.33
N VAL A 8 -21.46 4.08 -4.27
CA VAL A 8 -21.77 3.35 -3.03
C VAL A 8 -20.57 2.54 -2.56
N PHE A 9 -19.91 1.81 -3.46
CA PHE A 9 -18.76 0.98 -3.09
C PHE A 9 -17.53 1.80 -2.68
N THR A 10 -17.33 2.98 -3.30
CA THR A 10 -16.26 3.90 -2.91
C THR A 10 -16.45 4.38 -1.47
N LEU A 11 -17.67 4.80 -1.10
CA LEU A 11 -17.98 5.22 0.28
C LEU A 11 -17.91 4.06 1.27
N MET A 12 -18.37 2.87 0.88
CA MET A 12 -18.26 1.67 1.71
C MET A 12 -16.79 1.31 2.00
N GLU A 13 -15.92 1.37 1.00
CA GLU A 13 -14.49 1.13 1.17
C GLU A 13 -13.90 2.12 2.19
N GLU A 14 -14.19 3.42 2.06
CA GLU A 14 -13.71 4.44 2.99
C GLU A 14 -14.14 4.17 4.45
N VAL A 15 -15.40 3.79 4.67
CA VAL A 15 -15.92 3.47 6.00
C VAL A 15 -15.23 2.25 6.59
N ILE A 16 -15.07 1.17 5.82
CA ILE A 16 -14.45 -0.06 6.31
C ILE A 16 -12.98 0.19 6.62
N LEU A 17 -12.24 0.87 5.73
CA LEU A 17 -10.83 1.19 5.94
C LEU A 17 -10.63 2.10 7.15
N THR A 18 -11.50 3.10 7.34
CA THR A 18 -11.48 3.96 8.53
C THR A 18 -11.69 3.14 9.81
N ARG A 19 -12.63 2.18 9.79
CA ARG A 19 -12.86 1.31 10.94
C ARG A 19 -11.67 0.38 11.21
N MET A 20 -11.03 -0.16 10.18
CA MET A 20 -9.83 -1.00 10.32
C MET A 20 -8.66 -0.20 10.91
N LYS A 21 -8.40 1.02 10.43
CA LYS A 21 -7.37 1.91 10.99
C LYS A 21 -7.59 2.18 12.48
N HIS A 22 -8.85 2.41 12.87
CA HIS A 22 -9.22 2.58 14.28
C HIS A 22 -8.88 1.35 15.13
N PHE A 23 -9.13 0.14 14.64
CA PHE A 23 -8.77 -1.09 15.35
C PHE A 23 -7.25 -1.29 15.50
N ILE A 24 -6.47 -0.88 14.50
CA ILE A 24 -5.00 -0.91 14.54
C ILE A 24 -4.45 0.16 15.50
N GLY A 25 -5.23 1.20 15.81
CA GLY A 25 -4.83 2.31 16.68
C GLY A 25 -4.16 3.47 15.93
N TRP A 26 -4.28 3.54 14.61
CA TRP A 26 -3.74 4.64 13.81
C TRP A 26 -4.73 5.79 13.73
N LYS A 27 -4.23 7.01 13.96
CA LYS A 27 -5.01 8.25 13.83
C LYS A 27 -5.09 8.74 12.38
N ASP A 28 -3.96 8.61 11.68
CA ASP A 28 -3.78 9.05 10.30
C ASP A 28 -3.30 7.89 9.44
N GLY A 29 -3.46 8.01 8.12
CA GLY A 29 -2.97 7.04 7.15
C GLY A 29 -3.98 6.70 6.06
N GLU A 30 -3.47 6.16 4.96
CA GLU A 30 -4.22 5.74 3.80
C GLU A 30 -4.15 4.22 3.63
N ALA A 31 -5.17 3.65 2.99
CA ALA A 31 -5.24 2.24 2.69
C ALA A 31 -6.12 2.03 1.46
N ILE A 32 -5.99 0.86 0.82
CA ILE A 32 -6.84 0.41 -0.29
C ILE A 32 -7.10 -1.08 -0.13
N PHE A 33 -8.22 -1.59 -0.66
CA PHE A 33 -8.37 -3.04 -0.81
C PHE A 33 -7.49 -3.57 -1.95
N ALA A 34 -6.89 -4.73 -1.71
CA ALA A 34 -6.09 -5.46 -2.70
C ALA A 34 -6.70 -6.85 -2.95
N PRO A 35 -6.49 -7.44 -4.14
CA PRO A 35 -6.97 -8.79 -4.45
C PRO A 35 -6.11 -9.86 -3.77
N GLY A 36 -6.27 -9.99 -2.45
CA GLY A 36 -5.56 -10.95 -1.61
C GLY A 36 -4.32 -10.39 -0.90
N GLY A 37 -3.93 -11.05 0.20
CA GLY A 37 -2.86 -10.58 1.09
C GLY A 37 -1.46 -10.55 0.47
N ALA A 38 -1.18 -11.41 -0.51
CA ALA A 38 0.11 -11.38 -1.22
C ALA A 38 0.33 -10.06 -1.96
N ILE A 39 -0.70 -9.53 -2.62
CA ILE A 39 -0.63 -8.23 -3.29
C ILE A 39 -0.60 -7.08 -2.26
N SER A 40 -1.29 -7.22 -1.12
CA SER A 40 -1.15 -6.26 0.00
C SER A 40 0.29 -6.16 0.50
N ASN A 41 0.99 -7.29 0.67
CA ASN A 41 2.40 -7.30 1.07
C ASN A 41 3.29 -6.62 0.02
N LEU A 42 3.05 -6.90 -1.26
CA LEU A 42 3.75 -6.23 -2.35
C LEU A 42 3.53 -4.71 -2.31
N TYR A 43 2.30 -4.24 -2.10
CA TYR A 43 2.04 -2.81 -1.94
C TYR A 43 2.80 -2.21 -0.76
N GLY A 44 2.89 -2.91 0.38
CA GLY A 44 3.69 -2.48 1.52
C GLY A 44 5.16 -2.26 1.15
N VAL A 45 5.77 -3.22 0.44
CA VAL A 45 7.15 -3.12 -0.06
C VAL A 45 7.31 -1.99 -1.07
N LEU A 46 6.38 -1.85 -2.02
CA LEU A 46 6.46 -0.81 -3.06
C LEU A 46 6.31 0.59 -2.46
N SER A 47 5.43 0.76 -1.47
CA SER A 47 5.28 2.02 -0.73
C SER A 47 6.56 2.37 0.03
N ALA A 48 7.15 1.40 0.74
CA ALA A 48 8.43 1.60 1.44
C ALA A 48 9.57 1.95 0.47
N ARG A 49 9.66 1.24 -0.66
CA ARG A 49 10.64 1.52 -1.72
C ARG A 49 10.44 2.91 -2.31
N HIS A 50 9.20 3.30 -2.62
CA HIS A 50 8.93 4.62 -3.21
C HIS A 50 9.20 5.76 -2.23
N TYR A 51 8.94 5.54 -0.94
CA TYR A 51 9.31 6.50 0.11
C TYR A 51 10.82 6.69 0.22
N ALA A 52 11.59 5.60 0.18
CA ALA A 52 13.05 5.64 0.34
C ALA A 52 13.82 6.02 -0.94
N MET A 53 13.32 5.60 -2.11
CA MET A 53 13.96 5.74 -3.42
C MET A 53 12.90 6.07 -4.49
N PRO A 54 12.33 7.29 -4.46
CA PRO A 54 11.23 7.67 -5.37
C PRO A 54 11.63 7.62 -6.86
N GLU A 55 12.90 7.92 -7.18
CA GLU A 55 13.50 7.92 -8.52
C GLU A 55 13.44 6.56 -9.21
N VAL A 56 13.40 5.46 -8.43
CA VAL A 56 13.30 4.10 -8.97
C VAL A 56 12.05 3.90 -9.81
N LYS A 57 10.99 4.70 -9.59
CA LYS A 57 9.77 4.63 -10.39
C LYS A 57 10.00 5.04 -11.86
N THR A 58 10.89 5.98 -12.12
CA THR A 58 11.16 6.52 -13.47
C THR A 58 12.46 6.02 -14.07
N GLU A 59 13.45 5.71 -13.24
CA GLU A 59 14.81 5.36 -13.68
C GLU A 59 15.13 3.86 -13.50
N GLY A 60 14.26 3.13 -12.79
CA GLY A 60 14.53 1.76 -12.36
C GLY A 60 15.53 1.69 -11.21
N ILE A 61 15.86 0.47 -10.78
CA ILE A 61 16.89 0.28 -9.74
C ILE A 61 18.25 0.36 -10.44
N GLY A 62 18.94 1.48 -10.25
CA GLY A 62 20.24 1.74 -10.87
C GLY A 62 21.32 0.73 -10.45
N HIS A 63 22.36 0.60 -11.27
CA HIS A 63 23.52 -0.26 -11.02
C HIS A 63 24.28 0.24 -9.77
N GLY A 64 24.01 -0.36 -8.61
CA GLY A 64 24.64 -0.02 -7.33
C GLY A 64 23.68 -0.02 -6.14
N ALA A 65 22.37 0.18 -6.37
CA ALA A 65 21.37 0.04 -5.33
C ALA A 65 21.02 -1.43 -5.13
N ASN A 66 21.20 -1.93 -3.90
CA ASN A 66 20.85 -3.30 -3.53
C ASN A 66 19.92 -3.29 -2.30
N PRO A 67 18.65 -2.89 -2.45
CA PRO A 67 17.71 -2.86 -1.35
C PRO A 67 17.46 -4.27 -0.81
N VAL A 68 17.47 -4.42 0.50
CA VAL A 68 17.27 -5.70 1.19
C VAL A 68 15.97 -5.63 1.98
N ILE A 69 15.19 -6.72 1.91
CA ILE A 69 13.96 -6.90 2.69
C ILE A 69 14.21 -8.06 3.65
N PHE A 70 13.84 -7.87 4.92
CA PHE A 70 13.89 -8.91 5.94
C PHE A 70 12.47 -9.38 6.26
N THR A 71 12.30 -10.68 6.39
CA THR A 71 11.07 -11.32 6.87
C THR A 71 11.45 -12.50 7.76
N SER A 72 10.51 -12.99 8.55
CA SER A 72 10.68 -14.24 9.29
C SER A 72 10.94 -15.41 8.33
N GLU A 73 11.59 -16.47 8.84
CA GLU A 73 11.76 -17.73 8.11
C GLU A 73 10.41 -18.44 7.87
N GLN A 74 9.44 -18.17 8.74
CA GLN A 74 8.07 -18.68 8.71
C GLN A 74 7.10 -17.62 8.20
#